data_AF-A0A968W9Y9-F1
#
_entry.id   AF-A0A968W9Y9-F1
#
_cell.length_a   1.000
_cell.length_b   1.000
_cell.length_c   1.000
_cell.angle_alpha   90.00
_cell.angle_beta   90.00
_cell.angle_gamma   90.00
#
_symmetry.space_group_name_H-M   'P 1'
#
loop_
_entity.id
_entity.type
_entity.pdbx_description
1 polymer ?
#
loop_
_entity_poly.entity_id
_entity_poly.type
_entity_poly.pdbx_seq_one_letter_code
_entity_poly.pdbx_strand_id
1 'polypeptide(L)' 'MTSPFNESLYNASLQALTDNGVPSELAEKASQVIASDDPTKSDLGRSDCDREIINQTMNHYWQHQKEDK' A
#
# COMPACT_ATOMS: atom_id res chain seq x y z
N MET A 1 -6.49 -5.18 -21.68
CA MET A 1 -7.45 -5.06 -20.57
C MET A 1 -6.76 -4.22 -19.51
N THR A 2 -7.26 -3.02 -19.24
CA THR A 2 -6.74 -2.14 -18.18
C THR A 2 -7.25 -2.72 -16.88
N SER A 3 -6.37 -3.17 -15.98
CA SER A 3 -6.79 -3.60 -14.65
C SER A 3 -7.48 -2.41 -13.96
N PRO A 4 -8.77 -2.51 -13.62
CA PRO A 4 -9.50 -1.39 -13.07
C PRO A 4 -9.01 -1.15 -11.65
N PHE A 5 -8.74 0.11 -11.33
CA PHE A 5 -8.49 0.55 -9.97
C PHE A 5 -9.54 -0.05 -9.02
N ASN A 6 -9.10 -0.80 -8.02
CA ASN A 6 -9.97 -1.50 -7.09
C ASN A 6 -10.21 -0.63 -5.84
N GLU A 7 -11.32 0.10 -5.85
CA GLU A 7 -11.72 0.99 -4.75
C GLU A 7 -11.90 0.25 -3.42
N SER A 8 -12.34 -1.02 -3.45
CA SER A 8 -12.43 -1.83 -2.22
C SER A 8 -11.07 -2.12 -1.63
N LEU A 9 -10.07 -2.42 -2.46
CA LEU A 9 -8.69 -2.62 -1.99
C LEU A 9 -8.09 -1.31 -1.50
N TYR A 10 -8.33 -0.19 -2.20
CA TYR A 10 -7.89 1.14 -1.76
C TYR A 10 -8.38 1.45 -0.34
N ASN A 11 -9.69 1.33 -0.10
CA ASN A 11 -10.28 1.65 1.20
C ASN A 11 -9.78 0.70 2.30
N ALA A 12 -9.70 -0.60 2.01
CA ALA A 12 -9.24 -1.60 2.97
C ALA A 12 -7.77 -1.39 3.34
N SER A 13 -6.89 -1.12 2.36
CA SER A 13 -5.48 -0.85 2.63
C SER A 13 -5.28 0.48 3.33
N LEU A 14 -6.04 1.52 2.97
CA LEU A 14 -5.92 2.84 3.60
C LEU A 14 -6.25 2.73 5.08
N GLN A 15 -7.41 2.14 5.41
CA GLN A 15 -7.83 1.93 6.79
C GLN A 15 -6.82 1.09 7.56
N ALA A 16 -6.39 -0.05 7.01
CA ALA A 16 -5.42 -0.92 7.68
C ALA A 16 -4.09 -0.21 7.97
N LEU A 17 -3.59 0.61 7.04
CA LEU A 17 -2.33 1.32 7.23
C LEU A 17 -2.46 2.46 8.26
N THR A 18 -3.54 3.25 8.18
CA THR A 18 -3.76 4.34 9.14
C THR A 18 -4.02 3.84 10.55
N ASP A 19 -4.77 2.73 10.70
CA ASP A 19 -5.05 2.12 11.99
C ASP A 19 -3.78 1.59 12.67
N ASN A 20 -2.71 1.37 11.90
CA ASN A 20 -1.41 0.90 12.36
C ASN A 20 -0.33 1.98 12.37
N GLY A 21 -0.73 3.26 12.45
CA GLY A 21 0.19 4.38 12.66
C GLY A 21 1.02 4.79 11.43
N VAL A 22 0.68 4.29 10.24
CA VAL A 22 1.33 4.77 9.01
C VAL A 22 0.83 6.19 8.70
N PRO A 23 1.72 7.14 8.36
CA PRO A 23 1.32 8.50 8.00
C PRO A 23 0.30 8.52 6.85
N SER A 24 -0.77 9.31 6.95
CA SER A 24 -1.88 9.32 5.99
C SER A 24 -1.44 9.51 4.54
N GLU A 25 -0.51 10.42 4.28
CA GLU A 25 0.02 10.66 2.92
C GLU A 25 0.70 9.41 2.34
N LEU A 26 1.42 8.67 3.18
CA LEU A 26 2.11 7.44 2.77
C LEU A 26 1.11 6.28 2.61
N ALA A 27 0.13 6.19 3.51
CA ALA A 27 -0.96 5.22 3.44
C ALA A 27 -1.82 5.40 2.18
N GLU A 28 -2.13 6.64 1.80
CA GLU A 28 -2.88 6.96 0.56
C GLU A 28 -2.10 6.52 -0.68
N LYS A 29 -0.81 6.88 -0.78
CA LYS A 29 0.05 6.49 -1.92
C LYS A 29 0.18 4.97 -2.03
N ALA A 30 0.43 4.28 -0.92
CA ALA A 30 0.50 2.83 -0.91
C ALA A 30 -0.82 2.18 -1.30
N SER A 31 -1.94 2.73 -0.85
CA SER A 31 -3.26 2.24 -1.18
C SER A 31 -3.60 2.42 -2.66
N GLN A 32 -3.15 3.52 -3.28
CA GLN A 32 -3.30 3.73 -4.72
C GLN A 32 -2.51 2.69 -5.54
N VAL A 33 -1.29 2.37 -5.09
CA VAL A 33 -0.47 1.32 -5.70
C VAL A 33 -1.19 -0.03 -5.60
N ILE A 34 -1.59 -0.43 -4.39
CA ILE A 34 -2.27 -1.72 -4.15
C ILE A 34 -3.57 -1.83 -4.93
N ALA A 35 -4.35 -0.75 -4.98
CA ALA A 35 -5.59 -0.71 -5.75
C ALA A 35 -5.38 -0.80 -7.27
N SER A 36 -4.17 -0.48 -7.75
CA SER A 36 -3.78 -0.55 -9.16
C SER A 36 -3.02 -1.83 -9.51
N ASP A 37 -2.78 -2.71 -8.53
CA ASP A 37 -2.05 -3.97 -8.73
C ASP A 37 -2.72 -4.86 -9.78
N ASP A 38 -1.91 -5.40 -10.66
CA ASP A 38 -2.33 -6.30 -11.73
C ASP A 38 -1.71 -7.69 -11.51
N PRO A 39 -2.49 -8.67 -11.02
CA PRO A 39 -1.97 -10.02 -10.73
C PRO A 39 -1.53 -10.78 -11.99
N THR A 40 -1.82 -10.29 -13.19
CA THR A 40 -1.39 -10.90 -14.45
C THR A 40 -0.01 -10.43 -14.90
N LYS A 41 0.54 -9.39 -14.25
CA LYS A 41 1.85 -8.82 -14.56
C LYS A 41 2.88 -9.25 -13.51
N SER A 42 4.14 -9.34 -13.95
CA SER A 42 5.28 -9.47 -13.04
C SER A 42 5.28 -8.33 -12.04
N ASP A 43 5.54 -8.66 -10.77
CA ASP A 43 5.55 -7.72 -9.66
C ASP A 43 4.28 -6.85 -9.56
N LEU A 44 3.13 -7.45 -9.90
CA LEU A 44 1.82 -6.78 -9.87
C LEU A 44 1.72 -5.56 -10.80
N GLY A 45 2.65 -5.42 -11.75
CA GLY A 45 2.72 -4.26 -12.63
C GLY A 45 3.28 -3.00 -11.96
N ARG A 46 3.87 -3.11 -10.77
CA ARG A 46 4.45 -2.00 -10.01
C ARG A 46 5.73 -1.48 -10.65
N SER A 47 5.84 -0.16 -10.71
CA SER A 47 7.08 0.54 -11.07
C SER A 47 8.08 0.54 -9.90
N ASP A 48 9.32 0.93 -10.15
CA ASP A 48 10.32 1.08 -9.09
C ASP A 48 9.89 2.13 -8.04
N CYS A 49 9.16 3.17 -8.46
CA CYS A 49 8.61 4.17 -7.55
C CYS A 49 7.52 3.59 -6.65
N ASP A 50 6.64 2.75 -7.21
CA ASP A 50 5.59 2.07 -6.45
C ASP A 50 6.17 1.13 -5.40
N ARG A 51 7.22 0.38 -5.76
CA ARG A 51 7.95 -0.47 -4.81
C ARG A 51 8.55 0.33 -3.67
N GLU A 52 9.14 1.48 -3.96
CA GLU A 52 9.73 2.35 -2.96
C GLU A 52 8.66 2.88 -1.99
N ILE A 53 7.50 3.28 -2.49
CA ILE A 53 6.35 3.70 -1.67
C ILE A 53 5.93 2.55 -0.74
N ILE A 54 5.76 1.34 -1.27
CA ILE A 54 5.36 0.17 -0.47
C ILE A 54 6.44 -0.15 0.58
N ASN A 55 7.72 -0.11 0.23
CA ASN A 55 8.81 -0.37 1.17
C ASN A 55 8.84 0.64 2.32
N GLN A 56 8.70 1.94 2.02
CA GLN A 56 8.60 2.98 3.04
C GLN A 56 7.39 2.77 3.94
N THR A 57 6.23 2.45 3.34
CA THR A 57 4.99 2.17 4.07
C THR A 57 5.15 1.00 5.04
N MET A 58 5.72 -0.11 4.58
CA MET A 58 5.93 -1.30 5.39
C MET A 58 6.95 -1.06 6.51
N ASN A 59 7.97 -0.21 6.27
CA ASN A 59 8.88 0.22 7.32
C ASN A 59 8.12 0.94 8.44
N HIS A 60 7.27 1.92 8.12
CA HIS A 60 6.44 2.61 9.12
C HIS A 60 5.50 1.65 9.86
N TYR A 61 4.83 0.77 9.12
CA TYR A 61 3.90 -0.22 9.66
C TYR A 61 4.58 -1.14 10.68
N TRP A 62 5.76 -1.68 10.34
CA TRP A 62 6.49 -2.58 11.23
C TRP A 62 7.15 -1.91 12.42
N GLN A 63 7.49 -0.63 12.35
CA GLN A 63 8.00 0.09 13.52
C GLN A 63 6.90 0.28 14.56
N HIS A 64 5.70 0.69 14.15
CA HIS A 64 4.56 0.85 15.07
C HIS A 64 4.11 -0.49 15.67
N GLN A 65 4.17 -1.59 14.91
CA GLN A 65 3.87 -2.93 15.41
C GLN A 65 4.84 -3.45 16.49
N LYS A 66 6.03 -2.86 16.63
CA LYS A 66 7.00 -3.23 17.68
C LYS A 66 6.75 -2.51 19.00
N GLU A 67 6.01 -1.40 18.99
CA GLU A 67 5.74 -0.59 20.18
C GLU A 67 4.57 -1.15 21.00
N ASP A 68 3.67 -1.93 20.38
CA ASP A 68 2.53 -2.60 21.02
C ASP A 68 2.87 -4.00 21.62
N LYS A 69 4.15 -4.35 21.76
CA LYS A 69 4.61 -5.62 22.38
C LYS A 69 5.40 -5.40 23.66
#